data_AF-A0A7S1Q176-F1
#
_entry.id   AF-A0A7S1Q176-F1
#
_cell.length_a   1.000
_cell.length_b   1.000
_cell.length_c   1.000
_cell.angle_alpha   90.00
_cell.angle_beta   90.00
_cell.angle_gamma   90.00
#
_symmetry.space_group_name_H-M   'P 1'
#
loop_
_entity.id
_entity.type
_entity.pdbx_description
1 polymer ?
#
loop_
_entity_poly.entity_id
_entity_poly.type
_entity_poly.pdbx_seq_one_letter_code
_entity_poly.pdbx_strand_id
1 'polypeptide(L)'
;MAAADVWAAFGGVDAYAAYICQEARLPNAGLALSGGSAWQRLVSEVEIVMKLAMPEKLELMTGSSFASQFGVAWNCESQTFEQAGPKLMFATSFTPLQRRVRYVASRVEWALRQLGANADGCMQAPGGGGGPAWSSAVFQRHKAFFKSSRLAQDLLSKAVDAAAAAAAKTLLQGLEELLWAGCLSPQLLLRPRAQQESFLNELMVGKMASPRAGRCSDSVSGTRQRVREEMFQRGGLVRAEAMVLEKDAAATQLGLTAGLVKSFKLLRCSLSAQAAASSSMSLITFCQRNVAEALDVVALSEAQRRCLEDEHMERQAVVLNLEEHLAKVQRCSAALRAVMALRE
;
A
#
# COMPACT_ATOMS: atom_id res chain seq x y z
N MET A 1 17.41 4.61 7.65
CA MET A 1 17.87 5.83 6.93
C MET A 1 16.70 6.62 6.33
N ALA A 2 15.77 6.03 5.57
CA ALA A 2 14.67 6.80 4.95
C ALA A 2 13.77 7.61 5.91
N ALA A 3 13.55 7.12 7.14
CA ALA A 3 12.82 7.87 8.18
C ALA A 3 13.59 9.08 8.71
N ALA A 4 14.91 8.97 8.84
CA ALA A 4 15.74 10.09 9.27
C ALA A 4 15.65 11.25 8.27
N ASP A 5 15.62 10.98 6.97
CA ASP A 5 15.46 12.01 5.93
C ASP A 5 14.12 12.76 6.08
N VAL A 6 13.04 12.03 6.38
CA VAL A 6 11.72 12.63 6.58
C VAL A 6 11.72 13.51 7.82
N TRP A 7 12.25 13.03 8.94
CA TRP A 7 12.26 13.77 10.20
C TRP A 7 13.21 14.95 10.19
N ALA A 8 14.36 14.83 9.52
CA ALA A 8 15.33 15.90 9.37
C ALA A 8 14.71 17.13 8.68
N ALA A 9 13.80 16.93 7.72
CA ALA A 9 13.07 18.02 7.07
C ALA A 9 12.18 18.84 8.03
N PHE A 10 11.85 18.29 9.20
CA PHE A 10 11.07 18.97 10.24
C PHE A 10 11.93 19.40 11.44
N GLY A 11 13.24 19.11 11.46
CA GLY A 11 14.08 19.37 12.62
C GLY A 11 14.01 18.27 13.71
N GLY A 12 13.49 17.09 13.37
CA GLY A 12 13.46 15.92 14.26
C GLY A 12 12.11 15.21 14.32
N VAL A 13 12.07 14.11 15.09
CA VAL A 13 10.87 13.29 15.27
C VAL A 13 9.76 14.07 15.96
N ASP A 14 10.09 14.84 17.00
CA ASP A 14 9.11 15.59 17.79
C ASP A 14 8.44 16.70 16.98
N ALA A 15 9.22 17.41 16.16
CA ALA A 15 8.70 18.45 15.29
C ALA A 15 7.83 17.86 14.16
N TYR A 16 8.21 16.70 13.61
CA TYR A 16 7.36 15.97 12.67
C TYR A 16 6.05 15.49 13.32
N ALA A 17 6.10 15.00 14.55
CA ALA A 17 4.91 14.61 15.31
C ALA A 17 4.01 15.83 15.58
N ALA A 18 4.60 16.98 15.96
CA ALA A 18 3.87 18.23 16.14
C ALA A 18 3.20 18.68 14.84
N TYR A 19 3.91 18.63 13.71
CA TYR A 19 3.36 18.93 12.38
C TYR A 19 2.15 18.05 12.06
N ILE A 20 2.27 16.73 12.24
CA ILE A 20 1.18 15.79 11.99
C ILE A 20 -0.06 16.12 12.84
N CYS A 21 0.15 16.44 14.12
CA CYS A 21 -0.93 16.73 15.06
C CYS A 21 -1.60 18.09 14.78
N GLN A 22 -0.80 19.14 14.58
CA GLN A 22 -1.26 20.53 14.62
C GLN A 22 -1.60 21.07 13.23
N GLU A 23 -0.72 20.82 12.25
CA GLU A 23 -0.84 21.37 10.90
C GLU A 23 -1.58 20.42 9.97
N ALA A 24 -1.12 19.17 9.85
CA ALA A 24 -1.76 18.18 9.00
C ALA A 24 -3.07 17.65 9.59
N ARG A 25 -3.29 17.87 10.90
CA ARG A 25 -4.48 17.46 11.67
C ARG A 25 -4.86 16.00 11.43
N LEU A 26 -3.86 15.12 11.45
CA LEU A 26 -4.07 13.70 11.25
C LEU A 26 -5.01 13.17 12.35
N PRO A 27 -6.11 12.47 11.99
CA PRO A 27 -7.04 11.93 12.98
C PRO A 27 -6.30 11.04 13.99
N ASN A 28 -6.55 11.27 15.27
CA ASN A 28 -6.01 10.45 16.37
C ASN A 28 -4.46 10.46 16.48
N ALA A 29 -3.78 11.50 15.96
CA ALA A 29 -2.33 11.61 16.02
C ALA A 29 -1.75 11.59 17.45
N GLY A 30 -2.48 12.12 18.43
CA GLY A 30 -2.07 12.15 19.84
C GLY A 30 -2.57 10.97 20.69
N LEU A 31 -3.26 9.99 20.11
CA LEU A 31 -3.84 8.87 20.87
C LEU A 31 -2.99 7.61 20.75
N ALA A 32 -2.90 6.86 21.86
CA ALA A 32 -2.38 5.49 21.82
C ALA A 32 -3.45 4.59 21.15
N LEU A 33 -3.19 4.19 19.90
CA LEU A 33 -4.09 3.33 19.12
C LEU A 33 -3.49 1.93 18.95
N SER A 34 -4.35 0.94 18.79
CA SER A 34 -3.97 -0.45 18.51
C SER A 34 -4.78 -1.05 17.37
N GLY A 35 -4.24 -2.09 16.72
CA GLY A 35 -4.95 -2.84 15.69
C GLY A 35 -5.35 -1.97 14.49
N GLY A 36 -6.61 -2.11 14.06
CA GLY A 36 -7.11 -1.46 12.84
C GLY A 36 -7.10 0.06 12.88
N SER A 37 -7.35 0.70 14.02
CA SER A 37 -7.33 2.17 14.12
C SER A 37 -5.91 2.74 13.98
N ALA A 38 -4.92 2.06 14.58
CA ALA A 38 -3.52 2.40 14.39
C ALA A 38 -3.09 2.26 12.91
N TRP A 39 -3.62 1.25 12.22
CA TRP A 39 -3.39 1.06 10.80
C TRP A 39 -4.03 2.15 9.94
N GLN A 40 -5.28 2.53 10.20
CA GLN A 40 -5.92 3.62 9.47
C GLN A 40 -5.16 4.94 9.64
N ARG A 41 -4.68 5.22 10.86
CA ARG A 41 -3.81 6.37 11.11
C ARG A 41 -2.53 6.31 10.27
N LEU A 42 -1.89 5.15 10.17
CA LEU A 42 -0.72 4.95 9.32
C LEU A 42 -1.03 5.20 7.84
N VAL A 43 -2.15 4.69 7.33
CA VAL A 43 -2.54 4.89 5.92
C VAL A 43 -2.69 6.38 5.62
N SER A 44 -3.32 7.14 6.52
CA SER A 44 -3.41 8.60 6.40
C SER A 44 -2.05 9.30 6.57
N GLU A 45 -1.18 8.85 7.47
CA GLU A 45 0.21 9.35 7.60
C GLU A 45 0.98 9.18 6.28
N VAL A 46 0.88 8.01 5.65
CA VAL A 46 1.51 7.68 4.36
C VAL A 46 1.09 8.64 3.26
N GLU A 47 -0.20 8.98 3.18
CA GLU A 47 -0.68 9.97 2.22
C GLU A 47 -0.09 11.36 2.45
N ILE A 48 -0.08 11.82 3.71
CA ILE A 48 0.47 13.13 4.09
C ILE A 48 1.94 13.18 3.72
N VAL A 49 2.72 12.14 4.08
CA VAL A 49 4.15 12.08 3.77
C VAL A 49 4.41 12.13 2.28
N MET A 50 3.58 11.45 1.48
CA MET A 50 3.74 11.54 0.03
C MET A 50 3.43 12.93 -0.51
N LYS A 51 2.39 13.57 0.03
CA LYS A 51 2.05 14.97 -0.31
C LYS A 51 3.15 15.94 0.15
N LEU A 52 3.93 15.63 1.17
CA LEU A 52 5.07 16.43 1.60
C LEU A 52 6.33 16.28 0.73
N ALA A 53 6.29 15.46 -0.32
CA ALA A 53 7.34 15.48 -1.32
C ALA A 53 7.32 16.84 -2.04
N MET A 54 8.36 17.64 -1.81
CA MET A 54 8.63 18.88 -2.53
C MET A 54 10.04 18.82 -3.08
N PRO A 55 10.26 19.14 -4.36
CA PRO A 55 11.61 19.23 -4.89
C PRO A 55 12.18 20.59 -4.49
N GLU A 56 13.29 20.60 -3.74
CA GLU A 56 13.99 21.84 -3.33
C GLU A 56 14.27 22.76 -4.52
N LYS A 57 14.56 22.16 -5.68
CA LYS A 57 14.85 22.89 -6.92
C LYS A 57 13.61 23.39 -7.65
N LEU A 58 12.41 22.87 -7.39
CA LEU A 58 11.19 23.28 -8.10
C LEU A 58 10.74 24.69 -7.69
N GLU A 59 11.04 25.11 -6.46
CA GLU A 59 10.79 26.48 -6.00
C GLU A 59 11.77 27.47 -6.64
N LEU A 60 13.01 27.04 -6.90
CA LEU A 60 14.01 27.84 -7.63
C LEU A 60 13.71 27.92 -9.13
N MET A 61 12.92 26.98 -9.66
CA MET A 61 12.52 26.91 -11.07
C MET A 61 11.47 27.92 -11.50
N THR A 62 10.78 28.58 -10.56
CA THR A 62 9.89 29.72 -10.88
C THR A 62 10.68 31.01 -11.14
N GLY A 63 12.00 31.00 -10.88
CA GLY A 63 12.92 32.08 -11.20
C GLY A 63 13.62 31.93 -12.56
N SER A 64 14.11 33.05 -13.11
CA SER A 64 14.74 33.16 -14.44
C SER A 64 16.09 32.42 -14.61
N SER A 65 16.63 31.76 -13.57
CA SER A 65 17.96 31.13 -13.58
C SER A 65 17.96 29.63 -13.95
N PHE A 66 16.90 29.13 -14.59
CA PHE A 66 16.70 27.69 -14.86
C PHE A 66 17.80 27.04 -15.71
N ALA A 67 18.28 27.72 -16.77
CA ALA A 67 19.20 27.13 -17.73
C ALA A 67 20.63 26.95 -17.19
N SER A 68 21.08 27.82 -16.28
CA SER A 68 22.46 27.80 -15.76
C SER A 68 22.67 26.77 -14.66
N GLN A 69 21.65 26.47 -13.84
CA GLN A 69 21.81 25.61 -12.66
C GLN A 69 21.84 24.10 -12.95
N PHE A 70 21.28 23.67 -14.08
CA PHE A 70 21.20 22.24 -14.40
C PHE A 70 22.36 21.73 -15.26
N GLY A 71 23.32 22.59 -15.66
CA GLY A 71 24.51 22.19 -16.40
C GLY A 71 24.24 21.53 -17.76
N VAL A 72 22.97 21.48 -18.18
CA VAL A 72 22.57 21.08 -19.51
C VAL A 72 22.80 22.30 -20.38
N ALA A 73 23.70 22.24 -21.35
CA ALA A 73 23.75 23.25 -22.40
C ALA A 73 22.43 23.17 -23.17
N TRP A 74 21.46 24.00 -22.79
CA TRP A 74 20.20 24.08 -23.48
C TRP A 74 20.45 24.81 -24.79
N ASN A 75 20.62 24.05 -25.88
CA ASN A 75 20.35 24.56 -27.22
C ASN A 75 18.83 24.78 -27.29
N CYS A 76 18.37 25.90 -26.72
CA CYS A 76 16.98 26.19 -26.33
C CYS A 76 16.00 26.37 -27.50
N GLU A 77 16.46 26.35 -28.74
CA GLU A 77 15.63 26.82 -29.86
C GLU A 77 14.50 25.86 -30.28
N SER A 78 14.40 24.63 -29.73
CA SER A 78 13.34 23.70 -30.18
C SER A 78 12.96 22.50 -29.28
N GLN A 79 13.38 22.43 -28.02
CA GLN A 79 13.01 21.27 -27.19
C GLN A 79 11.56 21.32 -26.70
N THR A 80 10.76 20.35 -27.12
CA THR A 80 9.39 20.15 -26.62
C THR A 80 9.41 19.52 -25.23
N PHE A 81 8.32 19.68 -24.46
CA PHE A 81 8.17 19.03 -23.15
C PHE A 81 8.31 17.51 -23.21
N GLU A 82 7.97 16.89 -24.35
CA GLU A 82 8.13 15.43 -24.53
C GLU A 82 9.60 15.00 -24.49
N GLN A 83 10.52 15.85 -24.94
CA GLN A 83 11.95 15.56 -24.98
C GLN A 83 12.66 15.95 -23.68
N ALA A 84 12.30 17.11 -23.11
CA ALA A 84 12.93 17.65 -21.91
C ALA A 84 12.30 17.15 -20.60
N GLY A 85 10.99 16.85 -20.62
CA GLY A 85 10.19 16.50 -19.45
C GLY A 85 10.74 15.31 -18.66
N PRO A 86 11.06 14.16 -19.29
CA PRO A 86 11.62 13.03 -18.56
C PRO A 86 12.94 13.36 -17.85
N LYS A 87 13.87 14.03 -18.55
CA LYS A 87 15.17 14.44 -17.99
C LYS A 87 14.98 15.35 -16.78
N LEU A 88 14.06 16.31 -16.87
CA LEU A 88 13.74 17.22 -15.79
C LEU A 88 13.08 16.51 -14.60
N MET A 89 12.14 15.60 -14.85
CA MET A 89 11.52 14.79 -13.79
C MET A 89 12.56 13.95 -13.04
N PHE A 90 13.52 13.34 -13.74
CA PHE A 90 14.60 12.60 -13.08
C PHE A 90 15.54 13.51 -12.28
N ALA A 91 15.94 14.64 -12.88
CA ALA A 91 16.88 15.57 -12.24
C ALA A 91 16.30 16.26 -11.00
N THR A 92 14.99 16.52 -10.97
CA THR A 92 14.35 17.33 -9.92
C THR A 92 13.50 16.50 -8.96
N SER A 93 12.69 15.59 -9.50
CA SER A 93 11.53 15.03 -8.80
C SER A 93 11.74 13.61 -8.30
N PHE A 94 12.55 12.82 -9.00
CA PHE A 94 12.74 11.41 -8.72
C PHE A 94 13.29 11.15 -7.32
N THR A 95 14.41 11.79 -6.95
CA THR A 95 15.06 11.57 -5.65
C THR A 95 14.16 11.93 -4.46
N PRO A 96 13.51 13.12 -4.41
CA PRO A 96 12.56 13.43 -3.34
C PRO A 96 11.43 12.40 -3.22
N LEU A 97 10.82 12.00 -4.34
CA LEU A 97 9.72 11.03 -4.32
C LEU A 97 10.20 9.63 -3.92
N GLN A 98 11.36 9.20 -4.39
CA GLN A 98 11.94 7.90 -4.06
C GLN A 98 12.22 7.76 -2.56
N ARG A 99 12.75 8.82 -1.92
CA ARG A 99 12.97 8.84 -0.46
C ARG A 99 11.67 8.62 0.30
N ARG A 100 10.58 9.27 -0.14
CA ARG A 100 9.25 9.12 0.46
C ARG A 100 8.67 7.73 0.21
N VAL A 101 8.81 7.19 -0.99
CA VAL A 101 8.41 5.80 -1.31
C VAL A 101 9.11 4.79 -0.40
N ARG A 102 10.42 4.94 -0.19
CA ARG A 102 11.19 4.08 0.75
C ARG A 102 10.76 4.26 2.20
N TYR A 103 10.46 5.49 2.61
CA TYR A 103 9.90 5.76 3.93
C TYR A 103 8.59 4.99 4.14
N VAL A 104 7.66 5.11 3.19
CA VAL A 104 6.35 4.45 3.23
C VAL A 104 6.51 2.94 3.39
N ALA A 105 7.35 2.30 2.56
CA ALA A 105 7.61 0.86 2.66
C ALA A 105 8.17 0.47 4.03
N SER A 106 9.18 1.20 4.52
CA SER A 106 9.79 0.96 5.84
C SER A 106 8.78 1.14 6.98
N ARG A 107 7.89 2.13 6.86
CA ARG A 107 6.88 2.44 7.88
C ARG A 107 5.79 1.38 7.93
N VAL A 108 5.38 0.87 6.77
CA VAL A 108 4.44 -0.26 6.65
C VAL A 108 5.06 -1.53 7.23
N GLU A 109 6.31 -1.84 6.90
CA GLU A 109 7.04 -2.97 7.50
C GLU A 109 7.05 -2.90 9.03
N TRP A 110 7.45 -1.75 9.57
CA TRP A 110 7.48 -1.53 11.00
C TRP A 110 6.09 -1.71 11.63
N ALA A 111 5.04 -1.15 11.02
CA ALA A 111 3.69 -1.24 11.56
C ALA A 111 3.16 -2.68 11.57
N LEU A 112 3.44 -3.48 10.53
CA LEU A 112 3.09 -4.90 10.50
C LEU A 112 3.80 -5.68 11.60
N ARG A 113 5.10 -5.41 11.83
CA ARG A 113 5.83 -5.99 12.97
C ARG A 113 5.21 -5.62 14.31
N GLN A 114 4.85 -4.34 14.50
CA GLN A 114 4.18 -3.90 15.73
C GLN A 114 2.82 -4.57 15.92
N LEU A 115 2.05 -4.79 14.85
CA LEU A 115 0.80 -5.56 14.94
C LEU A 115 1.05 -7.00 15.40
N GLY A 116 2.09 -7.65 14.87
CA GLY A 116 2.50 -8.98 15.32
C GLY A 116 2.94 -9.02 16.79
N ALA A 117 3.79 -8.07 17.21
CA ALA A 117 4.23 -7.95 18.60
C ALA A 117 3.06 -7.67 19.56
N ASN A 118 2.11 -6.82 19.15
CA ASN A 118 0.89 -6.58 19.92
C ASN A 118 0.02 -7.84 20.03
N ALA A 119 -0.11 -8.61 18.94
CA ALA A 119 -0.84 -9.87 18.94
C ALA A 119 -0.20 -10.88 19.89
N ASP A 120 1.13 -11.00 19.91
CA ASP A 120 1.85 -11.84 20.86
C ASP A 120 1.63 -11.36 22.30
N GLY A 121 1.76 -10.06 22.57
CA GLY A 121 1.44 -9.49 23.90
C GLY A 121 0.02 -9.80 24.37
N CYS A 122 -0.96 -9.76 23.46
CA CYS A 122 -2.34 -10.16 23.76
C CYS A 122 -2.48 -11.66 24.06
N MET A 123 -1.71 -12.52 23.39
CA MET A 123 -1.65 -13.96 23.65
C MET A 123 -0.96 -14.26 24.98
N GLN A 124 0.00 -13.45 25.41
CA GLN A 124 0.71 -13.64 26.67
C GLN A 124 -0.06 -13.10 27.89
N ALA A 125 -0.96 -12.11 27.70
CA ALA A 125 -1.69 -11.48 28.78
C ALA A 125 -2.41 -12.50 29.72
N PRO A 126 -2.33 -12.31 31.06
CA PRO A 126 -2.88 -13.26 32.03
C PRO A 126 -4.41 -13.26 32.10
N GLY A 127 -5.09 -12.23 31.60
CA GLY A 127 -6.55 -12.17 31.46
C GLY A 127 -7.01 -12.47 30.03
N GLY A 128 -8.18 -13.09 29.87
CA GLY A 128 -8.92 -13.03 28.60
C GLY A 128 -9.38 -11.58 28.39
N GLY A 129 -8.95 -10.94 27.31
CA GLY A 129 -9.46 -9.61 26.96
C GLY A 129 -10.99 -9.64 26.95
N GLY A 130 -11.62 -8.61 27.53
CA GLY A 130 -13.07 -8.59 27.83
C GLY A 130 -14.03 -8.61 26.63
N GLY A 131 -13.57 -9.00 25.44
CA GLY A 131 -14.39 -9.13 24.24
C GLY A 131 -14.90 -10.56 24.01
N PRO A 132 -16.12 -10.74 23.50
CA PRO A 132 -16.72 -12.06 23.23
C PRO A 132 -15.94 -12.89 22.18
N ALA A 133 -15.12 -12.27 21.33
CA ALA A 133 -14.25 -13.00 20.40
C ALA A 133 -13.09 -13.72 21.12
N TRP A 134 -12.71 -13.25 22.31
CA TRP A 134 -11.56 -13.75 23.08
C TRP A 134 -11.94 -14.92 23.99
N SER A 135 -13.23 -15.22 24.13
CA SER A 135 -13.72 -16.38 24.89
C SER A 135 -13.89 -17.63 24.03
N SER A 136 -13.59 -17.58 22.73
CA SER A 136 -13.63 -18.77 21.86
C SER A 136 -12.72 -19.88 22.41
N ALA A 137 -13.27 -21.09 22.54
CA ALA A 137 -12.51 -22.26 22.98
C ALA A 137 -11.30 -22.54 22.08
N VAL A 138 -11.43 -22.26 20.78
CA VAL A 138 -10.33 -22.39 19.82
C VAL A 138 -9.22 -21.38 20.14
N PHE A 139 -9.57 -20.13 20.40
CA PHE A 139 -8.60 -19.10 20.76
C PHE A 139 -7.88 -19.45 22.08
N GLN A 140 -8.62 -19.91 23.09
CA GLN A 140 -8.03 -20.30 24.38
C GLN A 140 -7.06 -21.48 24.26
N ARG A 141 -7.37 -22.48 23.41
CA ARG A 141 -6.45 -23.58 23.12
C ARG A 141 -5.16 -23.09 22.45
N HIS A 142 -5.26 -22.24 21.43
CA HIS A 142 -4.08 -21.65 20.78
C HIS A 142 -3.29 -20.80 21.76
N LYS A 143 -3.95 -19.99 22.59
CA LYS A 143 -3.32 -19.18 23.63
C LYS A 143 -2.53 -20.05 24.61
N ALA A 144 -3.12 -21.15 25.10
CA ALA A 144 -2.44 -22.08 25.99
C ALA A 144 -1.22 -22.72 25.31
N PHE A 145 -1.37 -23.17 24.06
CA PHE A 145 -0.28 -23.75 23.27
C PHE A 145 0.89 -22.77 23.05
N PHE A 146 0.60 -21.54 22.64
CA PHE A 146 1.62 -20.51 22.47
C PHE A 146 2.30 -20.15 23.78
N LYS A 147 1.57 -20.14 24.92
CA LYS A 147 2.19 -19.95 26.24
C LYS A 147 3.10 -21.10 26.64
N SER A 148 2.79 -22.34 26.24
CA SER A 148 3.59 -23.52 26.60
C SER A 148 4.80 -23.76 25.69
N SER A 149 4.75 -23.33 24.43
CA SER A 149 5.81 -23.60 23.45
C SER A 149 6.56 -22.33 23.04
N ARG A 150 7.79 -22.14 23.55
CA ARG A 150 8.70 -21.08 23.10
C ARG A 150 9.06 -21.22 21.63
N LEU A 151 9.18 -22.46 21.16
CA LEU A 151 9.46 -22.74 19.75
C LEU A 151 8.36 -22.17 18.85
N ALA A 152 7.09 -22.39 19.19
CA ALA A 152 5.98 -21.83 18.43
C ALA A 152 5.99 -20.30 18.38
N GLN A 153 6.33 -19.65 19.51
CA GLN A 153 6.48 -18.19 19.57
C GLN A 153 7.60 -17.70 18.64
N ASP A 154 8.77 -18.32 18.71
CA ASP A 154 9.93 -17.96 17.88
C ASP A 154 9.63 -18.14 16.38
N LEU A 155 8.96 -19.24 16.01
CA LEU A 155 8.59 -19.50 14.61
C LEU A 155 7.55 -18.50 14.11
N LEU A 156 6.54 -18.18 14.92
CA LEU A 156 5.54 -17.18 14.57
C LEU A 156 6.17 -15.79 14.43
N SER A 157 7.05 -15.39 15.35
CA SER A 157 7.75 -14.11 15.27
C SER A 157 8.59 -14.00 14.01
N LYS A 158 9.37 -15.03 13.66
CA LYS A 158 10.14 -15.09 12.41
C LYS A 158 9.24 -15.03 11.17
N ALA A 159 8.13 -15.76 11.19
CA ALA A 159 7.18 -15.76 10.07
C ALA A 159 6.52 -14.38 9.90
N VAL A 160 6.12 -13.73 10.99
CA VAL A 160 5.60 -12.36 10.99
C VAL A 160 6.62 -11.38 10.43
N ASP A 161 7.87 -11.46 10.87
CA ASP A 161 8.93 -10.58 10.38
C ASP A 161 9.21 -10.75 8.89
N ALA A 162 9.25 -12.01 8.42
CA ALA A 162 9.41 -12.33 7.02
C ALA A 162 8.22 -11.87 6.18
N ALA A 163 6.99 -12.09 6.67
CA ALA A 163 5.76 -11.65 6.02
C ALA A 163 5.66 -10.12 5.92
N ALA A 164 6.06 -9.40 6.98
CA ALA A 164 6.11 -7.95 7.01
C ALA A 164 7.14 -7.41 6.00
N ALA A 165 8.34 -8.00 5.95
CA ALA A 165 9.39 -7.64 4.99
C ALA A 165 8.95 -7.93 3.54
N ALA A 166 8.29 -9.06 3.29
CA ALA A 166 7.77 -9.41 1.97
C ALA A 166 6.68 -8.44 1.51
N ALA A 167 5.74 -8.09 2.39
CA ALA A 167 4.69 -7.10 2.10
C ALA A 167 5.30 -5.72 1.77
N ALA A 168 6.26 -5.26 2.56
CA ALA A 168 6.94 -4.00 2.34
C ALA A 168 7.75 -3.99 1.04
N LYS A 169 8.40 -5.11 0.69
CA LYS A 169 9.11 -5.26 -0.59
C LYS A 169 8.17 -5.16 -1.79
N THR A 170 7.04 -5.85 -1.77
CA THR A 170 6.04 -5.79 -2.84
C THR A 170 5.47 -4.37 -2.99
N LEU A 171 5.16 -3.72 -1.86
CA LEU A 171 4.73 -2.33 -1.84
C LEU A 171 5.78 -1.39 -2.43
N LEU A 172 7.04 -1.53 -2.03
CA LEU A 172 8.16 -0.73 -2.53
C LEU A 172 8.30 -0.88 -4.04
N GLN A 173 8.32 -2.11 -4.54
CA GLN A 173 8.44 -2.40 -5.97
C GLN A 173 7.33 -1.73 -6.78
N GLY A 174 6.07 -1.91 -6.38
CA GLY A 174 4.94 -1.30 -7.10
C GLY A 174 4.97 0.24 -7.10
N LEU A 175 5.42 0.86 -5.99
CA LEU A 175 5.57 2.31 -5.91
C LEU A 175 6.78 2.82 -6.70
N GLU A 176 7.90 2.09 -6.71
CA GLU A 176 9.08 2.43 -7.51
C GLU A 176 8.79 2.30 -9.00
N GLU A 177 8.09 1.25 -9.44
CA GLU A 177 7.64 1.09 -10.83
C GLU A 177 6.74 2.25 -11.27
N LEU A 178 5.78 2.65 -10.44
CA LEU A 178 4.92 3.81 -10.72
C LEU A 178 5.73 5.12 -10.80
N LEU A 179 6.70 5.31 -9.89
CA LEU A 179 7.60 6.46 -9.91
C LEU A 179 8.43 6.50 -11.19
N TRP A 180 9.07 5.38 -11.57
CA TRP A 180 9.85 5.25 -12.79
C TRP A 180 9.01 5.52 -14.03
N ALA A 181 7.83 4.89 -14.14
CA ALA A 181 6.92 5.10 -15.26
C ALA A 181 6.47 6.58 -15.37
N GLY A 182 6.15 7.21 -14.24
CA GLY A 182 5.76 8.62 -14.19
C GLY A 182 6.89 9.60 -14.56
N CYS A 183 8.13 9.29 -14.19
CA CYS A 183 9.31 10.08 -14.56
C CYS A 183 9.75 9.83 -16.01
N LEU A 184 9.61 8.62 -16.54
CA LEU A 184 9.93 8.29 -17.94
C LEU A 184 8.94 8.89 -18.93
N SER A 185 7.65 8.97 -18.55
CA SER A 185 6.57 9.40 -19.44
C SER A 185 5.66 10.47 -18.80
N PRO A 186 6.19 11.64 -18.39
CA PRO A 186 5.41 12.69 -17.72
C PRO A 186 4.26 13.25 -18.57
N GLN A 187 4.36 13.18 -19.90
CA GLN A 187 3.30 13.56 -20.83
C GLN A 187 2.04 12.69 -20.67
N LEU A 188 2.17 11.42 -20.27
CA LEU A 188 1.01 10.56 -19.98
C LEU A 188 0.26 11.03 -18.74
N LEU A 189 0.95 11.60 -17.76
CA LEU A 189 0.32 12.21 -16.59
C LEU A 189 -0.47 13.46 -16.97
N LEU A 190 0.01 14.22 -17.97
CA LEU A 190 -0.62 15.46 -18.42
C LEU A 190 -1.82 15.25 -19.34
N ARG A 191 -1.99 14.04 -19.90
CA ARG A 191 -3.13 13.73 -20.76
C ARG A 191 -4.42 14.01 -19.98
N PRO A 192 -5.36 14.79 -20.54
CA PRO A 192 -6.69 14.91 -19.97
C PRO A 192 -7.21 13.49 -19.70
N ARG A 193 -7.70 13.23 -18.49
CA ARG A 193 -8.40 11.98 -18.22
C ARG A 193 -9.48 11.86 -19.29
N ALA A 194 -9.34 10.88 -20.19
CA ALA A 194 -10.40 10.59 -21.14
C ALA A 194 -11.70 10.46 -20.34
N GLN A 195 -12.79 11.03 -20.83
CA GLN A 195 -14.12 11.09 -20.19
C GLN A 195 -14.76 9.71 -19.92
N GLN A 196 -13.97 8.64 -19.87
CA GLN A 196 -14.39 7.29 -19.54
C GLN A 196 -14.99 7.21 -18.12
N GLU A 197 -14.58 8.10 -17.19
CA GLU A 197 -15.21 8.22 -15.87
C GLU A 197 -16.60 8.90 -15.91
N SER A 198 -16.91 9.77 -16.89
CA SER A 198 -18.27 10.31 -17.01
C SER A 198 -19.23 9.23 -17.52
N PHE A 199 -18.77 8.37 -18.44
CA PHE A 199 -19.57 7.25 -18.94
C PHE A 199 -19.82 6.19 -17.85
N LEU A 200 -18.83 5.90 -17.00
CA LEU A 200 -19.01 4.96 -15.88
C LEU A 200 -19.85 5.55 -14.74
N ASN A 201 -19.71 6.85 -14.44
CA ASN A 201 -20.58 7.52 -13.47
C ASN A 201 -22.02 7.68 -13.99
N GLU A 202 -22.23 7.96 -15.28
CA GLU A 202 -23.57 7.95 -15.88
C GLU A 202 -24.18 6.54 -15.91
N LEU A 203 -23.39 5.49 -16.14
CA LEU A 203 -23.87 4.10 -16.05
C LEU A 203 -24.22 3.68 -14.62
N MET A 204 -23.53 4.19 -13.61
CA MET A 204 -23.79 3.85 -12.21
C MET A 204 -24.90 4.72 -11.58
N VAL A 205 -25.09 5.96 -12.06
CA VAL A 205 -26.18 6.85 -11.61
C VAL A 205 -27.50 6.58 -12.37
N GLY A 206 -27.45 5.98 -13.57
CA GLY A 206 -28.63 5.69 -14.40
C GLY A 206 -29.51 4.51 -13.99
N LYS A 207 -29.24 3.82 -12.88
CA LYS A 207 -29.99 2.62 -12.45
C LYS A 207 -30.97 2.87 -11.29
N MET A 208 -31.78 3.93 -11.35
CA MET A 208 -33.04 4.05 -10.56
C MET A 208 -34.12 4.89 -11.28
N ALA A 209 -34.24 4.80 -12.60
CA ALA A 209 -35.39 5.35 -13.31
C ALA A 209 -36.01 4.32 -14.27
N SER A 210 -37.31 4.12 -14.07
CA SER A 210 -38.25 3.21 -14.73
C SER A 210 -38.16 3.16 -16.28
N PRO A 211 -38.43 2.00 -16.91
CA PRO A 211 -38.39 1.88 -18.37
C PRO A 211 -39.68 2.41 -18.99
N ARG A 212 -39.60 3.52 -19.73
CA ARG A 212 -40.55 3.83 -20.81
C ARG A 212 -39.81 3.92 -22.14
N ALA A 213 -40.35 3.20 -23.10
CA ALA A 213 -39.87 3.02 -24.45
C ALA A 213 -39.55 4.35 -25.16
N GLY A 214 -38.38 4.40 -25.80
CA GLY A 214 -37.95 5.50 -26.66
C GLY A 214 -36.81 5.05 -27.55
N ARG A 215 -37.02 5.13 -28.87
CA ARG A 215 -36.17 4.60 -29.94
C ARG A 215 -34.74 5.14 -29.84
N CYS A 216 -33.75 4.25 -29.93
CA CYS A 216 -32.34 4.60 -30.12
C CYS A 216 -31.91 4.22 -31.54
N SER A 217 -31.86 5.21 -32.43
CA SER A 217 -31.17 5.06 -33.71
C SER A 217 -30.55 6.38 -34.17
N ASP A 218 -29.85 7.12 -33.29
CA ASP A 218 -29.06 8.28 -33.70
C ASP A 218 -27.90 8.50 -32.70
N SER A 219 -26.73 7.92 -32.97
CA SER A 219 -25.53 8.19 -32.13
C SER A 219 -24.19 7.86 -32.81
N VAL A 220 -24.17 6.98 -33.81
CA VAL A 220 -22.90 6.57 -34.44
C VAL A 220 -22.42 7.58 -35.50
N SER A 221 -23.32 8.30 -36.19
CA SER A 221 -22.95 9.31 -37.19
C SER A 221 -22.40 10.60 -36.54
N GLY A 222 -23.04 11.09 -35.47
CA GLY A 222 -22.64 12.31 -34.77
C GLY A 222 -21.29 12.22 -34.03
N THR A 223 -20.86 11.00 -33.67
CA THR A 223 -19.55 10.77 -33.05
C THR A 223 -18.43 10.76 -34.09
N ARG A 224 -18.66 10.19 -35.29
CA ARG A 224 -17.69 10.21 -36.39
C ARG A 224 -17.53 11.61 -37.00
N GLN A 225 -18.61 12.38 -37.07
CA GLN A 225 -18.58 13.79 -37.52
C GLN A 225 -17.71 14.65 -36.60
N ARG A 226 -17.90 14.53 -35.28
CA ARG A 226 -17.12 15.26 -34.26
C ARG A 226 -15.64 14.93 -34.27
N VAL A 227 -15.28 13.65 -34.43
CA VAL A 227 -13.87 13.24 -34.54
C VAL A 227 -13.23 13.79 -35.82
N ARG A 228 -13.97 13.88 -36.94
CA ARG A 228 -13.48 14.51 -38.17
C ARG A 228 -13.25 16.01 -38.00
N GLU A 229 -14.17 16.72 -37.38
CA GLU A 229 -14.04 18.17 -37.13
C GLU A 229 -12.87 18.48 -36.19
N GLU A 230 -12.67 17.67 -35.14
CA GLU A 230 -11.54 17.83 -34.23
C GLU A 230 -10.20 17.52 -34.92
N MET A 231 -10.14 16.51 -35.80
CA MET A 231 -8.96 16.20 -36.61
C MET A 231 -8.64 17.30 -37.63
N PHE A 232 -9.66 17.92 -38.22
CA PHE A 232 -9.49 19.01 -39.18
C PHE A 232 -8.98 20.30 -38.50
N GLN A 233 -9.48 20.61 -37.30
CA GLN A 233 -8.98 21.73 -36.49
C GLN A 233 -7.52 21.52 -36.04
N ARG A 234 -7.12 20.28 -35.75
CA ARG A 234 -5.72 19.94 -35.42
C ARG A 234 -4.79 20.00 -36.63
N GLY A 235 -5.29 19.75 -37.84
CA GLY A 235 -4.51 19.89 -39.08
C GLY A 235 -4.30 21.34 -39.54
N GLY A 236 -5.24 22.25 -39.21
CA GLY A 236 -5.18 23.66 -39.62
C GLY A 236 -4.27 24.55 -38.76
N LEU A 237 -4.05 24.20 -37.49
CA LEU A 237 -3.25 25.01 -36.57
C LEU A 237 -1.73 24.90 -36.80
N VAL A 238 -1.27 23.84 -37.47
CA VAL A 238 0.17 23.56 -37.66
C VAL A 238 0.84 24.50 -38.67
N ARG A 239 0.07 25.34 -39.40
CA ARG A 239 0.61 26.23 -40.44
C ARG A 239 0.76 27.69 -40.06
N ALA A 240 0.27 28.11 -38.88
CA ALA A 240 0.35 29.50 -38.43
C ALA A 240 1.52 29.78 -37.45
N GLU A 241 2.19 28.74 -36.94
CA GLU A 241 3.21 28.88 -35.87
C GLU A 241 4.65 29.10 -36.37
N ALA A 242 4.87 29.20 -37.70
CA ALA A 242 6.21 29.35 -38.27
C ALA A 242 6.72 30.82 -38.36
N MET A 243 6.04 31.79 -37.74
CA MET A 243 6.31 33.22 -37.99
C MET A 243 6.33 34.10 -36.73
N VAL A 244 6.88 33.63 -35.60
CA VAL A 244 7.20 34.49 -34.42
C VAL A 244 8.51 34.03 -33.74
N LEU A 245 9.59 33.85 -34.50
CA LEU A 245 10.91 33.53 -33.94
C LEU A 245 11.55 34.79 -33.34
N GLU A 246 11.32 35.01 -32.04
CA GLU A 246 12.27 35.59 -31.06
C GLU A 246 11.59 35.89 -29.71
N LYS A 247 10.25 35.92 -29.65
CA LYS A 247 9.48 36.06 -28.39
C LYS A 247 9.17 34.73 -27.67
N ASP A 248 9.53 33.60 -28.27
CA ASP A 248 9.06 32.28 -27.82
C ASP A 248 9.91 31.60 -26.75
N ALA A 249 11.19 31.92 -26.57
CA ALA A 249 12.04 31.21 -25.61
C ALA A 249 11.53 31.29 -24.16
N ALA A 250 11.05 32.48 -23.75
CA ALA A 250 10.46 32.67 -22.43
C ALA A 250 9.10 31.95 -22.28
N ALA A 251 8.29 31.92 -23.34
CA ALA A 251 7.00 31.24 -23.36
C ALA A 251 7.17 29.70 -23.34
N THR A 252 8.13 29.17 -24.11
CA THR A 252 8.52 27.76 -24.10
C THR A 252 9.06 27.36 -22.73
N GLN A 253 9.92 28.18 -22.11
CA GLN A 253 10.42 27.93 -20.76
C GLN A 253 9.29 27.92 -19.72
N LEU A 254 8.35 28.86 -19.80
CA LEU A 254 7.17 28.90 -18.92
C LEU A 254 6.27 27.67 -19.11
N GLY A 255 6.11 27.20 -20.35
CA GLY A 255 5.36 25.98 -20.66
C GLY A 255 6.03 24.72 -20.10
N LEU A 256 7.35 24.62 -20.17
CA LEU A 256 8.13 23.52 -19.61
C LEU A 256 8.06 23.48 -18.08
N THR A 257 8.21 24.63 -17.41
CA THR A 257 8.12 24.71 -15.95
C THR A 257 6.72 24.40 -15.46
N ALA A 258 5.68 24.96 -16.09
CA ALA A 258 4.29 24.67 -15.77
C ALA A 258 3.94 23.19 -16.01
N GLY A 259 4.42 22.61 -17.12
CA GLY A 259 4.29 21.19 -17.43
C GLY A 259 4.94 20.32 -16.36
N LEU A 260 6.17 20.64 -15.94
CA LEU A 260 6.90 19.90 -14.92
C LEU A 260 6.20 19.96 -13.57
N VAL A 261 5.80 21.15 -13.11
CA VAL A 261 5.08 21.34 -11.84
C VAL A 261 3.78 20.54 -11.85
N LYS A 262 3.04 20.57 -12.96
CA LYS A 262 1.80 19.81 -13.12
C LYS A 262 2.06 18.30 -13.11
N SER A 263 3.03 17.81 -13.88
CA SER A 263 3.42 16.39 -13.90
C SER A 263 3.87 15.91 -12.52
N PHE A 264 4.70 16.68 -11.82
CA PHE A 264 5.13 16.39 -10.46
C PHE A 264 3.95 16.27 -9.51
N LYS A 265 3.06 17.27 -9.50
CA LYS A 265 1.87 17.28 -8.65
C LYS A 265 1.00 16.05 -8.91
N LEU A 266 0.79 15.70 -10.17
CA LEU A 266 -0.02 14.54 -10.56
C LEU A 266 0.66 13.22 -10.16
N LEU A 267 1.96 13.06 -10.42
CA LEU A 267 2.70 11.87 -10.01
C LEU A 267 2.68 11.68 -8.50
N ARG A 268 2.92 12.75 -7.74
CA ARG A 268 2.85 12.75 -6.28
C ARG A 268 1.47 12.34 -5.77
N CYS A 269 0.39 12.87 -6.37
CA CYS A 269 -0.98 12.48 -6.02
C CYS A 269 -1.27 11.01 -6.35
N SER A 270 -0.83 10.52 -7.52
CA SER A 270 -0.98 9.12 -7.89
C SER A 270 -0.21 8.19 -6.96
N LEU A 271 1.04 8.52 -6.62
CA LEU A 271 1.85 7.78 -5.65
C LEU A 271 1.20 7.78 -4.26
N SER A 272 0.66 8.92 -3.80
CA SER A 272 -0.08 9.00 -2.54
C SER A 272 -1.29 8.07 -2.52
N ALA A 273 -2.12 8.11 -3.56
CA ALA A 273 -3.31 7.26 -3.66
C ALA A 273 -2.95 5.77 -3.74
N GLN A 274 -1.96 5.44 -4.57
CA GLN A 274 -1.47 4.07 -4.72
C GLN A 274 -0.85 3.55 -3.42
N ALA A 275 -0.09 4.38 -2.71
CA ALA A 275 0.50 4.02 -1.43
C ALA A 275 -0.56 3.71 -0.38
N ALA A 276 -1.61 4.52 -0.28
CA ALA A 276 -2.72 4.28 0.65
C ALA A 276 -3.49 3.00 0.32
N ALA A 277 -3.85 2.81 -0.96
CA ALA A 277 -4.55 1.62 -1.44
C ALA A 277 -3.71 0.34 -1.24
N SER A 278 -2.43 0.39 -1.63
CA SER A 278 -1.52 -0.75 -1.51
C SER A 278 -1.19 -1.06 -0.05
N SER A 279 -1.09 -0.06 0.83
CA SER A 279 -0.94 -0.28 2.28
C SER A 279 -2.17 -0.98 2.84
N SER A 280 -3.37 -0.55 2.46
CA SER A 280 -4.62 -1.18 2.90
C SER A 280 -4.70 -2.66 2.46
N MET A 281 -4.33 -2.93 1.21
CA MET A 281 -4.25 -4.30 0.68
C MET A 281 -3.13 -5.13 1.33
N SER A 282 -2.01 -4.49 1.69
CA SER A 282 -0.88 -5.16 2.35
C SER A 282 -1.27 -5.73 3.70
N LEU A 283 -2.09 -5.03 4.49
CA LEU A 283 -2.61 -5.58 5.75
C LEU A 283 -3.48 -6.83 5.53
N ILE A 284 -4.40 -6.76 4.57
CA ILE A 284 -5.30 -7.88 4.26
C ILE A 284 -4.48 -9.10 3.82
N THR A 285 -3.58 -8.90 2.87
CA THR A 285 -2.71 -9.96 2.33
C THR A 285 -1.77 -10.51 3.40
N PHE A 286 -1.24 -9.64 4.26
CA PHE A 286 -0.42 -10.02 5.40
C PHE A 286 -1.17 -10.97 6.35
N CYS A 287 -2.38 -10.59 6.77
CA CYS A 287 -3.19 -11.38 7.70
C CYS A 287 -3.70 -12.69 7.08
N GLN A 288 -4.05 -12.70 5.79
CA GLN A 288 -4.70 -13.84 5.15
C GLN A 288 -3.72 -14.85 4.54
N ARG A 289 -2.55 -14.40 4.07
CA ARG A 289 -1.68 -15.22 3.22
C ARG A 289 -0.22 -15.20 3.65
N ASN A 290 0.39 -14.03 3.78
CA ASN A 290 1.85 -13.95 3.88
C ASN A 290 2.40 -14.60 5.16
N VAL A 291 1.68 -14.53 6.28
CA VAL A 291 2.12 -15.19 7.53
C VAL A 291 2.10 -16.71 7.38
N ALA A 292 1.08 -17.27 6.74
CA ALA A 292 1.00 -18.71 6.49
C ALA A 292 2.09 -19.18 5.51
N GLU A 293 2.26 -18.48 4.38
CA GLU A 293 3.34 -18.75 3.43
C GLU A 293 4.72 -18.65 4.08
N ALA A 294 4.92 -17.66 4.96
CA ALA A 294 6.17 -17.52 5.69
C ALA A 294 6.41 -18.68 6.66
N LEU A 295 5.38 -19.17 7.37
CA LEU A 295 5.50 -20.34 8.24
C LEU A 295 5.92 -21.60 7.47
N ASP A 296 5.41 -21.80 6.26
CA ASP A 296 5.76 -22.94 5.41
C ASP A 296 7.23 -22.92 4.96
N VAL A 297 7.82 -21.73 4.84
CA VAL A 297 9.20 -21.52 4.36
C VAL A 297 10.20 -21.38 5.50
N VAL A 298 9.77 -21.21 6.75
CA VAL A 298 10.69 -21.06 7.89
C VAL A 298 11.54 -22.32 8.04
N ALA A 299 12.81 -22.18 7.67
CA ALA A 299 13.79 -23.24 7.80
C ALA A 299 14.02 -23.56 9.28
N LEU A 300 13.53 -24.72 9.70
CA LEU A 300 13.74 -25.23 11.05
C LEU A 300 15.23 -25.56 11.23
N SER A 301 15.84 -25.01 12.27
CA SER A 301 17.17 -25.44 12.69
C SER A 301 17.13 -26.91 13.12
N GLU A 302 18.27 -27.58 13.11
CA GLU A 302 18.34 -28.99 13.51
C GLU A 302 17.86 -29.19 14.96
N ALA A 303 18.20 -28.26 15.86
CA ALA A 303 17.72 -28.28 17.23
C ALA A 303 16.18 -28.10 17.32
N GLN A 304 15.61 -27.22 16.49
CA GLN A 304 14.16 -27.02 16.42
C GLN A 304 13.43 -28.25 15.86
N ARG A 305 14.01 -28.92 14.86
CA ARG A 305 13.46 -30.19 14.33
C ARG A 305 13.45 -31.27 15.39
N ARG A 306 14.56 -31.49 16.09
CA ARG A 306 14.63 -32.46 17.19
C ARG A 306 13.59 -32.17 18.27
N CYS A 307 13.45 -30.90 18.67
CA CYS A 307 12.43 -30.51 19.63
C CYS A 307 11.00 -30.80 19.14
N LEU A 308 10.71 -30.59 17.85
CA LEU A 308 9.41 -30.93 17.27
C LEU A 308 9.17 -32.43 17.17
N GLU A 309 10.21 -33.20 16.85
CA GLU A 309 10.16 -34.66 16.82
C GLU A 309 9.89 -35.21 18.22
N ASP A 310 10.58 -34.69 19.24
CA ASP A 310 10.37 -35.07 20.65
C ASP A 310 8.94 -34.72 21.11
N GLU A 311 8.46 -33.50 20.85
CA GLU A 311 7.08 -33.10 21.15
C GLU A 311 6.05 -33.95 20.38
N HIS A 312 6.35 -34.32 19.13
CA HIS A 312 5.47 -35.16 18.32
C HIS A 312 5.36 -36.57 18.90
N MET A 313 6.49 -37.16 19.29
CA MET A 313 6.53 -38.48 19.94
C MET A 313 5.78 -38.46 21.28
N GLU A 314 5.96 -37.40 22.09
CA GLU A 314 5.22 -37.23 23.34
C GLU A 314 3.70 -37.15 23.09
N ARG A 315 3.27 -36.35 22.10
CA ARG A 315 1.85 -36.25 21.74
C ARG A 315 1.28 -37.56 21.20
N GLN A 316 2.02 -38.29 20.36
CA GLN A 316 1.59 -39.61 19.90
C GLN A 316 1.40 -40.58 21.07
N ALA A 317 2.31 -40.58 22.04
CA ALA A 317 2.19 -41.42 23.23
C ALA A 317 0.94 -41.06 24.06
N VAL A 318 0.63 -39.76 24.21
CA VAL A 318 -0.60 -39.30 24.88
C VAL A 318 -1.86 -39.74 24.13
N VAL A 319 -1.87 -39.63 22.79
CA VAL A 319 -3.01 -40.07 21.96
C VAL A 319 -3.25 -41.57 22.14
N LEU A 320 -2.21 -42.39 22.04
CA LEU A 320 -2.32 -43.84 22.23
C LEU A 320 -2.86 -44.20 23.63
N ASN A 321 -2.41 -43.51 24.67
CA ASN A 321 -2.90 -43.72 26.03
C ASN A 321 -4.39 -43.31 26.18
N LEU A 322 -4.79 -42.21 25.55
CA LEU A 322 -6.20 -41.77 25.53
C LEU A 322 -7.09 -42.74 24.75
N GLU A 323 -6.61 -43.28 23.63
CA GLU A 323 -7.32 -44.32 22.87
C GLU A 323 -7.50 -45.61 23.68
N GLU A 324 -6.46 -46.02 24.42
CA GLU A 324 -6.54 -47.17 25.32
C GLU A 324 -7.57 -46.94 26.44
N HIS A 325 -7.56 -45.75 27.04
CA HIS A 325 -8.54 -45.35 28.05
C HIS A 325 -9.97 -45.32 27.47
N LEU A 326 -10.16 -44.74 26.30
CA LEU A 326 -11.45 -44.71 25.61
C LEU A 326 -11.96 -46.13 25.37
N ALA A 327 -11.10 -47.04 24.90
CA ALA A 327 -11.45 -48.44 24.68
C ALA A 327 -11.83 -49.16 25.97
N LYS A 328 -11.19 -48.85 27.10
CA LYS A 328 -11.58 -49.36 28.43
C LYS A 328 -12.96 -48.83 28.85
N VAL A 329 -13.20 -47.53 28.73
CA VAL A 329 -14.49 -46.90 29.07
C VAL A 329 -15.61 -47.45 28.20
N GLN A 330 -15.39 -47.62 26.90
CA GLN A 330 -16.35 -48.21 25.97
C GLN A 330 -16.72 -49.64 26.38
N ARG A 331 -15.73 -50.48 26.71
CA ARG A 331 -15.96 -51.84 27.22
C ARG A 331 -16.78 -51.85 28.51
N CYS A 332 -16.44 -51.02 29.49
CA CYS A 332 -17.22 -50.89 30.73
C CYS A 332 -18.67 -50.43 30.46
N SER A 333 -18.86 -49.44 29.57
CA SER A 333 -20.19 -48.96 29.21
C SER A 333 -21.04 -50.04 28.52
N ALA A 334 -20.41 -50.89 27.71
CA ALA A 334 -21.08 -51.99 27.02
C ALA A 334 -21.49 -53.08 28.01
N ALA A 335 -20.61 -53.43 28.96
CA ALA A 335 -20.92 -54.37 30.03
C ALA A 335 -22.08 -53.88 30.91
N LEU A 336 -22.08 -52.60 31.32
CA LEU A 336 -23.18 -52.01 32.09
C LEU A 336 -24.49 -52.06 31.32
N ARG A 337 -24.49 -51.72 30.02
CA ARG A 337 -25.68 -51.83 29.17
C ARG A 337 -26.20 -53.27 29.08
N ALA A 338 -25.31 -54.25 28.94
CA ALA A 338 -25.69 -55.67 28.93
C ALA A 338 -26.30 -56.12 30.26
N VAL A 339 -25.75 -55.68 31.40
CA VAL A 339 -26.31 -56.00 32.72
C VAL A 339 -27.69 -55.37 32.93
N MET A 340 -27.90 -54.13 32.45
CA MET A 340 -29.22 -53.49 32.53
C MET A 340 -30.26 -54.23 31.67
N ALA A 341 -29.88 -54.66 30.45
CA ALA A 341 -30.77 -55.42 29.58
C ALA A 341 -31.18 -56.80 30.14
N LEU A 342 -30.36 -57.40 31.01
CA LEU A 342 -30.69 -58.67 31.69
C LEU A 342 -31.65 -58.50 32.88
N ARG A 343 -31.89 -57.26 33.33
CA ARG A 343 -32.82 -56.95 34.42
C ARG A 343 -34.23 -56.62 33.93
N GLU A 344 -34.40 -56.39 32.65
CA GLU A 344 -35.69 -56.19 31.97
C GLU A 344 -36.27 -57.54 31.51
#